data_AF-A0A2G9ZPH4-F1
#
_entry.id   AF-A0A2G9ZPH4-F1
#
_cell.length_a   1.000
_cell.length_b   1.000
_cell.length_c   1.000
_cell.angle_alpha   90.00
_cell.angle_beta   90.00
_cell.angle_gamma   90.00
#
_symmetry.space_group_name_H-M   'P 1'
#
loop_
_entity.id
_entity.type
_entity.pdbx_description
1 polymer ?
#
loop_
_entity_poly.entity_id
_entity_poly.type
_entity_poly.pdbx_seq_one_letter_code
_entity_poly.pdbx_strand_id
1 'polypeptide(L)'
;MAEYAYAKSRVLVFRHNGKVFLEIPNRLIGIHSSIEPYPVKVRLKPSLVQGGTECPGLMTEEKPRSVMFEIHPEILQTLETKGRKITEEPAPLGDDLRPQDFDFLWVSSIPYPDDLTRRLHPLMHEIVSRLDYPPMVTIANVNTWIEFNRFIDAIHAIPEVVSKGIFGVSGLTVDLYFEDRAYHYSNVYYPQYAFFKPAGEKHGVVMGPAEIIRLLESHPTSADRLSIDRVMESNDEFDQEILFG
;
A
#
# COMPACT_ATOMS: atom_id res chain seq x y z
N MET A 1 -4.79 -16.79 -18.55
CA MET A 1 -5.34 -16.03 -19.70
C MET A 1 -6.24 -14.87 -19.26
N ALA A 2 -6.77 -14.86 -18.03
CA ALA A 2 -7.53 -13.74 -17.47
C ALA A 2 -6.61 -12.63 -16.92
N GLU A 3 -5.40 -13.00 -16.49
CA GLU A 3 -4.42 -12.13 -15.83
C GLU A 3 -3.80 -11.13 -16.81
N TYR A 4 -3.51 -11.60 -18.03
CA TYR A 4 -3.08 -10.73 -19.14
C TYR A 4 -4.18 -9.72 -19.50
N ALA A 5 -5.44 -10.15 -19.60
CA ALA A 5 -6.56 -9.25 -19.88
C ALA A 5 -6.75 -8.22 -18.75
N TYR A 6 -6.64 -8.65 -17.49
CA TYR A 6 -6.67 -7.76 -16.34
C TYR A 6 -5.53 -6.74 -16.39
N ALA A 7 -4.29 -7.18 -16.63
CA ALA A 7 -3.12 -6.31 -16.74
C ALA A 7 -3.29 -5.25 -17.83
N LYS A 8 -3.74 -5.64 -19.03
CA LYS A 8 -4.03 -4.70 -20.12
C LYS A 8 -5.05 -3.63 -19.74
N SER A 9 -6.05 -3.98 -18.94
CA SER A 9 -7.12 -3.05 -18.53
C SER A 9 -6.78 -2.19 -17.31
N ARG A 10 -5.76 -2.56 -16.52
CA ARG A 10 -5.50 -1.95 -15.21
C ARG A 10 -4.09 -1.41 -15.02
N VAL A 11 -3.12 -1.78 -15.84
CA VAL A 11 -1.84 -1.06 -15.91
C VAL A 11 -2.10 0.24 -16.66
N LEU A 12 -1.93 1.36 -15.97
CA LEU A 12 -2.23 2.68 -16.50
C LEU A 12 -0.93 3.38 -16.88
N VAL A 13 -0.99 4.22 -17.92
CA VAL A 13 0.10 5.10 -18.34
C VAL A 13 -0.40 6.54 -18.34
N PHE A 14 0.42 7.45 -17.84
CA PHE A 14 0.14 8.88 -17.82
C PHE A 14 1.41 9.71 -17.73
N ARG A 15 1.26 11.00 -18.00
CA ARG A 15 2.30 12.01 -17.88
C ARG A 15 2.10 12.80 -16.59
N HIS A 16 3.14 13.00 -15.82
CA HIS A 16 3.11 13.86 -14.64
C HIS A 16 4.44 14.61 -14.56
N ASN A 17 4.39 15.93 -14.40
CA ASN A 17 5.58 16.80 -14.34
C ASN A 17 6.60 16.56 -15.49
N GLY A 18 6.10 16.34 -16.71
CA GLY A 18 6.94 16.10 -17.90
C GLY A 18 7.53 14.69 -18.02
N LYS A 19 7.36 13.84 -17.01
CA LYS A 19 7.77 12.42 -17.02
C LYS A 19 6.58 11.51 -17.29
N VAL A 20 6.85 10.28 -17.76
CA VAL A 20 5.81 9.29 -18.04
C VAL A 20 5.92 8.15 -17.03
N PHE A 21 4.78 7.81 -16.43
CA PHE A 21 4.68 6.82 -15.37
C PHE A 21 3.76 5.68 -15.77
N LEU A 22 4.07 4.51 -15.21
CA LEU A 22 3.20 3.35 -15.17
C LEU A 22 2.63 3.22 -13.75
N GLU A 23 1.31 3.22 -13.64
CA GLU A 23 0.62 2.83 -12.42
C GLU A 23 0.20 1.37 -12.52
N ILE A 24 0.73 0.55 -11.62
CA ILE A 24 0.59 -0.90 -11.65
C ILE A 24 -0.20 -1.34 -10.42
N PRO A 25 -1.36 -2.01 -10.58
CA PRO A 25 -2.14 -2.49 -9.44
C PRO A 25 -1.36 -3.47 -8.57
N ASN A 26 -1.50 -3.36 -7.25
CA ASN A 26 -0.82 -4.22 -6.25
C ASN A 26 -1.02 -5.73 -6.54
N ARG A 27 -2.21 -6.07 -7.05
CA ARG A 27 -2.57 -7.43 -7.51
C ARG A 27 -1.58 -8.04 -8.48
N LEU A 28 -0.99 -7.24 -9.35
CA LEU A 28 -0.06 -7.72 -10.36
C LEU A 28 1.35 -7.87 -9.79
N ILE A 29 1.76 -7.00 -8.87
CA ILE A 29 3.13 -6.96 -8.33
C ILE A 29 3.38 -8.11 -7.33
N GLY A 30 2.39 -8.98 -7.10
CA GLY A 30 2.52 -10.09 -6.15
C GLY A 30 2.51 -9.62 -4.70
N ILE A 31 2.00 -8.41 -4.46
CA ILE A 31 1.81 -7.79 -3.16
C ILE A 31 0.37 -8.09 -2.70
N HIS A 32 0.02 -9.38 -2.77
CA HIS A 32 -1.24 -9.96 -2.32
C HIS A 32 -1.00 -11.25 -1.55
N SER A 33 -2.03 -11.64 -0.82
CA SER A 33 -1.93 -11.90 0.60
C SER A 33 -3.04 -12.86 1.09
N SER A 34 -3.54 -13.75 0.25
CA SER A 34 -4.50 -14.78 0.67
C SER A 34 -3.79 -15.99 1.29
N ILE A 35 -4.50 -16.67 2.20
CA ILE A 35 -4.13 -17.97 2.80
C ILE A 35 -3.97 -19.05 1.71
N GLU A 36 -4.62 -18.87 0.56
CA GLU A 36 -4.32 -19.64 -0.64
C GLU A 36 -3.31 -18.88 -1.52
N PRO A 37 -2.21 -19.52 -1.95
CA PRO A 37 -1.25 -18.89 -2.83
C PRO A 37 -1.94 -18.65 -4.18
N TYR A 38 -2.23 -17.39 -4.53
CA TYR A 38 -2.31 -17.06 -5.94
C TYR A 38 -0.90 -17.26 -6.49
N PRO A 39 -0.67 -18.25 -7.36
CA PRO A 39 0.69 -18.62 -7.72
C PRO A 39 1.32 -17.59 -8.65
N VAL A 40 0.64 -16.49 -9.01
CA VAL A 40 0.99 -15.64 -10.14
C VAL A 40 1.52 -14.27 -9.68
N LYS A 41 2.83 -14.04 -9.79
CA LYS A 41 3.47 -12.72 -9.62
C LYS A 41 3.81 -12.12 -10.99
N VAL A 42 3.50 -10.86 -11.27
CA VAL A 42 4.10 -10.16 -12.41
C VAL A 42 5.54 -9.79 -12.07
N ARG A 43 6.48 -10.39 -12.78
CA ARG A 43 7.83 -9.86 -12.93
C ARG A 43 7.78 -8.82 -14.04
N LEU A 44 7.78 -7.55 -13.67
CA LEU A 44 8.06 -6.46 -14.59
C LEU A 44 9.50 -6.66 -15.07
N LYS A 45 9.70 -6.72 -16.40
CA LYS A 45 11.06 -6.80 -16.91
C LYS A 45 11.70 -5.42 -16.83
N PRO A 46 13.04 -5.35 -16.67
CA PRO A 46 13.79 -4.09 -16.73
C PRO A 46 13.52 -3.26 -17.99
N SER A 47 13.03 -3.89 -19.06
CA SER A 47 12.62 -3.22 -20.28
C SER A 47 11.36 -2.36 -20.14
N LEU A 48 10.55 -2.52 -19.09
CA LEU A 48 9.25 -1.85 -18.95
C LEU A 48 9.30 -0.59 -18.07
N VAL A 49 10.11 -0.60 -17.02
CA VAL A 49 10.24 0.52 -16.07
C VAL A 49 11.72 0.91 -15.93
N GLN A 50 11.99 2.17 -15.60
CA GLN A 50 13.35 2.68 -15.48
C GLN A 50 14.02 2.17 -14.20
N GLY A 51 15.05 1.32 -14.36
CA GLY A 51 15.79 0.67 -13.26
C GLY A 51 17.19 0.22 -13.67
N GLY A 52 17.99 -0.24 -12.70
CA GLY A 52 19.33 -0.81 -12.93
C GLY A 52 19.29 -2.32 -13.17
N THR A 53 20.41 -2.92 -13.59
CA THR A 53 20.52 -4.39 -13.79
C THR A 53 20.20 -5.21 -12.54
N GLU A 54 20.33 -4.63 -11.36
CA GLU A 54 20.07 -5.27 -10.06
C GLU A 54 18.71 -4.90 -9.46
N CYS A 55 18.03 -3.86 -9.97
CA CYS A 55 16.75 -3.38 -9.45
C CYS A 55 15.81 -3.02 -10.61
N PRO A 56 14.77 -3.83 -10.87
CA PRO A 56 13.99 -3.74 -12.10
C PRO A 56 13.17 -2.47 -12.25
N GLY A 57 13.14 -1.55 -11.28
CA GLY A 57 12.55 -0.21 -11.35
C GLY A 57 12.36 0.39 -9.96
N LEU A 58 12.75 1.64 -9.73
CA LEU A 58 12.52 2.32 -8.45
C LEU A 58 11.04 2.69 -8.33
N MET A 59 10.39 2.24 -7.26
CA MET A 59 9.06 2.74 -6.90
C MET A 59 9.13 4.24 -6.63
N THR A 60 8.45 5.03 -7.46
CA THR A 60 8.46 6.50 -7.32
C THR A 60 7.40 6.97 -6.34
N GLU A 61 6.28 6.25 -6.24
CA GLU A 61 5.18 6.56 -5.34
C GLU A 61 4.37 5.30 -5.01
N GLU A 62 3.95 5.18 -3.75
CA GLU A 62 3.03 4.14 -3.29
C GLU A 62 1.62 4.73 -3.17
N LYS A 63 0.65 4.11 -3.86
CA LYS A 63 -0.76 4.43 -3.70
C LYS A 63 -1.49 3.30 -2.97
N PRO A 64 -2.65 3.57 -2.38
CA PRO A 64 -3.37 2.55 -1.62
C PRO A 64 -3.75 1.28 -2.40
N ARG A 65 -3.80 1.32 -3.74
CA ARG A 65 -4.15 0.16 -4.59
C ARG A 65 -3.16 -0.14 -5.73
N SER A 66 -2.09 0.64 -5.82
CA SER A 66 -1.17 0.60 -6.95
C SER A 66 0.18 1.17 -6.57
N VAL A 67 1.18 0.86 -7.39
CA VAL A 67 2.52 1.41 -7.29
C VAL A 67 2.84 2.12 -8.59
N MET A 68 3.52 3.27 -8.48
CA MET A 68 3.99 4.03 -9.62
C MET A 68 5.46 3.75 -9.91
N PHE A 69 5.76 3.59 -11.19
CA PHE A 69 7.11 3.45 -11.72
C PHE A 69 7.31 4.40 -12.90
N GLU A 70 8.50 4.99 -13.05
CA GLU A 70 8.86 5.71 -14.27
C GLU A 70 9.01 4.69 -15.43
N ILE A 71 8.44 4.99 -16.59
CA ILE A 71 8.49 4.07 -17.74
C ILE A 71 9.91 4.02 -18.33
N HIS A 72 10.34 2.85 -18.83
CA HIS A 72 11.62 2.75 -19.51
C HIS A 72 11.63 3.57 -20.83
N PRO A 73 12.70 4.34 -21.14
CA PRO A 73 12.74 5.19 -22.34
C PRO A 73 12.48 4.47 -23.66
N GLU A 74 12.93 3.22 -23.80
CA GLU A 74 12.72 2.42 -25.02
C GLU A 74 11.24 2.08 -25.27
N ILE A 75 10.48 1.82 -24.21
CA ILE A 75 9.03 1.58 -24.32
C ILE A 75 8.31 2.89 -24.60
N LEU A 76 8.73 3.99 -23.96
CA LEU A 76 8.19 5.31 -24.26
C LEU A 76 8.37 5.65 -25.75
N GLN A 77 9.57 5.47 -26.29
CA GLN A 77 9.84 5.69 -27.71
C GLN A 77 8.99 4.79 -28.62
N THR A 78 8.79 3.54 -28.23
CA THR A 78 7.92 2.60 -28.96
C THR A 78 6.46 3.08 -28.96
N LEU A 79 5.93 3.53 -27.82
CA LEU A 79 4.57 4.05 -27.69
C LEU A 79 4.38 5.32 -28.53
N GLU A 80 5.34 6.24 -28.48
CA GLU A 80 5.33 7.48 -29.26
C GLU A 80 5.40 7.19 -30.77
N THR A 81 6.23 6.25 -31.19
CA THR A 81 6.34 5.83 -32.61
C THR A 81 5.03 5.25 -33.14
N LYS A 82 4.24 4.58 -32.28
CA LYS A 82 2.90 4.08 -32.61
C LYS A 82 1.82 5.18 -32.61
N GLY A 83 2.18 6.43 -32.30
CA GLY A 83 1.24 7.54 -32.21
C GLY A 83 0.39 7.52 -30.94
N ARG A 84 0.80 6.80 -29.89
CA ARG A 84 0.08 6.77 -28.62
C ARG A 84 0.11 8.17 -27.99
N LYS A 85 -1.06 8.77 -27.78
CA LYS A 85 -1.18 10.02 -27.04
C LYS A 85 -1.19 9.72 -25.53
N ILE A 86 -0.11 10.10 -24.84
CA ILE A 86 0.00 9.98 -23.38
C ILE A 86 -0.30 11.33 -22.76
N THR A 87 -1.34 11.39 -21.93
CA THR A 87 -1.85 12.61 -21.28
C THR A 87 -1.65 12.56 -19.77
N GLU A 88 -2.03 13.63 -19.07
CA GLU A 88 -2.01 13.65 -17.60
C GLU A 88 -3.06 12.74 -16.97
N GLU A 89 -4.17 12.49 -17.68
CA GLU A 89 -5.17 11.52 -17.25
C GLU A 89 -4.67 10.07 -17.42
N PRO A 90 -4.70 9.23 -16.35
CA PRO A 90 -4.37 7.81 -16.41
C PRO A 90 -5.24 7.04 -17.39
N ALA A 91 -4.60 6.40 -18.38
CA ALA A 91 -5.27 5.57 -19.37
C ALA A 91 -4.67 4.15 -19.40
N PRO A 92 -5.49 3.09 -19.59
CA PRO A 92 -4.98 1.73 -19.68
C PRO A 92 -3.97 1.55 -20.82
N LEU A 93 -2.83 0.92 -20.55
CA LEU A 93 -1.82 0.64 -21.57
C LEU A 93 -2.37 -0.30 -22.65
N GLY A 94 -3.27 -1.21 -22.29
CA GLY A 94 -4.03 -2.00 -23.26
C GLY A 94 -3.14 -2.96 -24.04
N ASP A 95 -3.38 -3.07 -25.35
CA ASP A 95 -2.65 -3.98 -26.24
C ASP A 95 -1.19 -3.60 -26.47
N ASP A 96 -0.78 -2.40 -26.04
CA ASP A 96 0.62 -2.01 -26.05
C ASP A 96 1.44 -2.71 -24.97
N LEU A 97 0.79 -3.26 -23.93
CA LEU A 97 1.40 -4.12 -22.94
C LEU A 97 1.57 -5.54 -23.52
N ARG A 98 2.79 -5.89 -23.98
CA ARG A 98 3.05 -7.18 -24.63
C ARG A 98 3.58 -8.21 -23.64
N PRO A 99 3.37 -9.52 -23.89
CA PRO A 99 3.91 -10.59 -23.05
C PRO A 99 5.44 -10.59 -22.90
N GLN A 100 6.15 -9.94 -23.81
CA GLN A 100 7.60 -9.78 -23.69
C GLN A 100 8.00 -8.71 -22.67
N ASP A 101 7.11 -7.76 -22.35
CA ASP A 101 7.39 -6.62 -21.46
C ASP A 101 7.22 -7.00 -19.97
N PHE A 102 6.53 -8.13 -19.69
CA PHE A 102 6.32 -8.65 -18.33
C PHE A 102 6.03 -10.15 -18.36
N ASP A 103 6.56 -10.88 -17.37
CA ASP A 103 6.26 -12.31 -17.22
C ASP A 103 5.46 -12.55 -15.94
N PHE A 104 4.65 -13.60 -15.94
CA PHE A 104 4.04 -14.11 -14.73
C PHE A 104 4.93 -15.21 -14.13
N LEU A 105 5.59 -14.92 -13.01
CA LEU A 105 6.30 -15.90 -12.21
C LEU A 105 5.31 -16.74 -11.41
N TRP A 106 5.40 -18.05 -11.59
CA TRP A 106 4.69 -19.02 -10.75
C TRP A 106 5.49 -19.25 -9.47
N VAL A 107 5.02 -18.75 -8.32
CA VAL A 107 5.73 -18.93 -7.05
C VAL A 107 5.52 -20.35 -6.56
N SER A 108 6.51 -21.21 -6.84
CA SER A 108 6.61 -22.52 -6.21
C SER A 108 7.07 -22.41 -4.75
N SER A 109 6.76 -23.43 -3.98
CA SER A 109 6.69 -23.50 -2.52
C SER A 109 8.03 -23.81 -1.82
N ILE A 110 9.03 -22.92 -1.76
CA ILE A 110 10.28 -23.10 -0.95
C ILE A 110 10.99 -21.72 -0.68
N PRO A 111 11.94 -21.54 0.27
CA PRO A 111 12.01 -21.85 1.71
C PRO A 111 12.07 -20.53 2.51
N TYR A 112 10.94 -20.01 2.98
CA TYR A 112 10.97 -18.90 3.93
C TYR A 112 10.61 -19.44 5.32
N PRO A 113 11.33 -19.04 6.38
CA PRO A 113 11.14 -19.58 7.72
C PRO A 113 9.74 -19.27 8.28
N ASP A 114 9.10 -18.22 7.77
CA ASP A 114 7.77 -17.78 8.18
C ASP A 114 7.06 -16.98 7.07
N ASP A 115 5.76 -16.77 7.25
CA ASP A 115 4.89 -16.09 6.30
C ASP A 115 5.17 -14.59 6.16
N LEU A 116 5.67 -13.93 7.21
CA LEU A 116 6.03 -12.51 7.14
C LEU A 116 7.26 -12.31 6.26
N THR A 117 8.32 -13.08 6.50
CA THR A 117 9.55 -13.06 5.69
C THR A 117 9.24 -13.33 4.23
N ARG A 118 8.39 -14.31 3.94
CA ARG A 118 7.92 -14.63 2.58
C ARG A 118 7.20 -13.45 1.91
N ARG A 119 6.37 -12.72 2.66
CA ARG A 119 5.58 -11.58 2.16
C ARG A 119 6.43 -10.33 1.96
N LEU A 120 7.40 -10.08 2.82
CA LEU A 120 8.27 -8.91 2.75
C LEU A 120 9.40 -9.07 1.72
N HIS A 121 9.85 -10.30 1.46
CA HIS A 121 10.98 -10.57 0.56
C HIS A 121 10.92 -9.83 -0.80
N PRO A 122 9.79 -9.78 -1.52
CA PRO A 122 9.71 -9.06 -2.80
C PRO A 122 10.03 -7.56 -2.68
N LEU A 123 9.77 -6.97 -1.51
CA LEU A 123 9.96 -5.56 -1.22
C LEU A 123 11.22 -5.30 -0.37
N MET A 124 12.00 -6.34 -0.05
CA MET A 124 13.13 -6.21 0.87
C MET A 124 14.18 -5.24 0.34
N HIS A 125 14.42 -5.22 -0.97
CA HIS A 125 15.33 -4.26 -1.59
C HIS A 125 14.86 -2.81 -1.39
N GLU A 126 13.57 -2.51 -1.61
CA GLU A 126 12.99 -1.19 -1.33
C GLU A 126 13.06 -0.83 0.16
N ILE A 127 12.82 -1.82 1.03
CA ILE A 127 12.87 -1.63 2.48
C ILE A 127 14.28 -1.22 2.94
N VAL A 128 15.32 -1.89 2.45
CA VAL A 128 16.72 -1.62 2.85
C VAL A 128 17.33 -0.42 2.12
N SER A 129 16.81 -0.07 0.94
CA SER A 129 17.29 1.07 0.16
C SER A 129 16.64 2.40 0.55
N ARG A 130 15.54 2.40 1.31
CA ARG A 130 14.93 3.63 1.84
C ARG A 130 15.80 4.24 2.95
N LEU A 131 16.30 5.44 2.69
CA LEU A 131 17.13 6.22 3.63
C LEU A 131 16.31 7.13 4.54
N ASP A 132 15.06 7.43 4.17
CA ASP A 132 14.22 8.43 4.85
C ASP A 132 13.64 7.96 6.19
N TYR A 133 13.64 6.64 6.43
CA TYR A 133 13.10 6.02 7.63
C TYR A 133 14.01 4.90 8.14
N PRO A 134 14.04 4.64 9.46
CA PRO A 134 14.68 3.45 10.01
C PRO A 134 14.08 2.18 9.36
N PRO A 135 14.90 1.17 8.99
CA PRO A 135 14.41 -0.04 8.31
C PRO A 135 13.23 -0.71 9.01
N MET A 136 13.21 -0.73 10.34
CA MET A 136 12.11 -1.31 11.13
C MET A 136 10.78 -0.57 10.94
N VAL A 137 10.81 0.76 10.82
CA VAL A 137 9.62 1.57 10.54
C VAL A 137 9.15 1.31 9.11
N THR A 138 10.09 1.21 8.15
CA THR A 138 9.77 0.87 6.77
C THR A 138 9.14 -0.52 6.66
N ILE A 139 9.66 -1.52 7.38
CA ILE A 139 9.06 -2.86 7.47
C ILE A 139 7.63 -2.79 8.02
N ALA A 140 7.43 -2.05 9.12
CA ALA A 140 6.11 -1.93 9.75
C ALA A 140 5.09 -1.26 8.81
N ASN A 141 5.49 -0.21 8.09
CA ASN A 141 4.67 0.47 7.09
C ASN A 141 4.29 -0.49 5.95
N VAL A 142 5.28 -1.17 5.36
CA VAL A 142 5.05 -2.10 4.26
C VAL A 142 4.16 -3.26 4.69
N ASN A 143 4.36 -3.80 5.89
CA ASN A 143 3.50 -4.85 6.43
C ASN A 143 2.07 -4.36 6.67
N THR A 144 1.89 -3.16 7.23
CA THR A 144 0.57 -2.55 7.45
C THR A 144 -0.18 -2.37 6.13
N TRP A 145 0.52 -1.91 5.09
CA TRP A 145 -0.03 -1.80 3.75
C TRP A 145 -0.42 -3.16 3.16
N ILE A 146 0.43 -4.19 3.30
CA ILE A 146 0.10 -5.56 2.88
C ILE A 146 -1.18 -6.04 3.58
N GLU A 147 -1.25 -5.92 4.92
CA GLU A 147 -2.40 -6.36 5.72
C GLU A 147 -3.69 -5.62 5.38
N PHE A 148 -3.60 -4.32 5.11
CA PHE A 148 -4.73 -3.52 4.67
C PHE A 148 -5.27 -3.98 3.29
N ASN A 149 -4.38 -4.27 2.34
CA ASN A 149 -4.79 -4.77 1.03
C ASN A 149 -5.48 -6.14 1.13
N ARG A 150 -5.00 -7.07 1.98
CA ARG A 150 -5.70 -8.37 2.17
C ARG A 150 -7.10 -8.18 2.74
N PHE A 151 -7.25 -7.28 3.69
CA PHE A 151 -8.56 -6.97 4.25
C PHE A 151 -9.54 -6.52 3.16
N ILE A 152 -9.10 -5.63 2.27
CA ILE A 152 -9.91 -5.17 1.13
C ILE A 152 -10.22 -6.30 0.15
N ASP A 153 -9.24 -7.13 -0.17
CA ASP A 153 -9.46 -8.24 -1.11
C ASP A 153 -10.45 -9.26 -0.54
N ALA A 154 -10.33 -9.58 0.75
CA ALA A 154 -11.26 -10.47 1.44
C ALA A 154 -12.69 -9.93 1.38
N ILE A 155 -12.87 -8.62 1.56
CA ILE A 155 -14.17 -7.96 1.43
C ILE A 155 -14.77 -8.14 0.04
N HIS A 156 -13.96 -8.03 -1.02
CA HIS A 156 -14.44 -8.18 -2.38
C HIS A 156 -14.63 -9.64 -2.81
N ALA A 157 -13.92 -10.58 -2.18
CA ALA A 157 -13.98 -12.00 -2.51
C ALA A 157 -15.21 -12.70 -1.94
N ILE A 158 -15.79 -12.21 -0.84
CA ILE A 158 -16.91 -12.85 -0.13
C ILE A 158 -18.24 -12.22 -0.59
N PRO A 159 -19.09 -12.94 -1.36
CA PRO A 159 -20.33 -12.36 -1.91
C PRO A 159 -21.31 -11.83 -0.86
N GLU A 160 -21.39 -12.47 0.30
CA GLU A 160 -22.29 -12.10 1.41
C GLU A 160 -21.95 -10.73 2.00
N VAL A 161 -20.70 -10.30 1.84
CA VAL A 161 -20.18 -9.04 2.36
C VAL A 161 -20.66 -7.83 1.55
N VAL A 162 -21.13 -8.03 0.31
CA VAL A 162 -21.70 -6.96 -0.55
C VAL A 162 -22.90 -6.31 0.13
N SER A 163 -23.73 -7.08 0.81
CA SER A 163 -24.93 -6.58 1.51
C SER A 163 -24.63 -5.73 2.76
N LYS A 164 -23.39 -5.73 3.25
CA LYS A 164 -23.00 -5.13 4.52
C LYS A 164 -22.31 -3.78 4.33
N GLY A 165 -22.53 -2.83 5.23
CA GLY A 165 -21.66 -1.66 5.36
C GLY A 165 -20.35 -2.06 6.02
N ILE A 166 -19.21 -1.60 5.53
CA ILE A 166 -17.89 -1.92 6.10
C ILE A 166 -17.08 -0.65 6.25
N PHE A 167 -16.50 -0.50 7.43
CA PHE A 167 -15.46 0.45 7.72
C PHE A 167 -14.28 -0.29 8.32
N GLY A 168 -13.07 0.01 7.85
CA GLY A 168 -11.85 -0.56 8.39
C GLY A 168 -10.73 0.48 8.36
N VAL A 169 -9.88 0.45 9.38
CA VAL A 169 -8.70 1.31 9.48
C VAL A 169 -7.51 0.43 9.81
N SER A 170 -6.39 0.66 9.12
CA SER A 170 -5.11 0.03 9.40
C SER A 170 -4.06 1.09 9.64
N GLY A 171 -3.15 0.80 10.55
CA GLY A 171 -2.17 1.75 11.06
C GLY A 171 -1.18 1.07 11.98
N LEU A 172 -0.26 1.88 12.48
CA LEU A 172 0.75 1.43 13.43
C LEU A 172 0.28 1.71 14.85
N THR A 173 0.43 0.73 15.73
CA THR A 173 0.44 1.01 17.18
C THR A 173 1.89 1.20 17.58
N VAL A 174 2.18 2.37 18.16
CA VAL A 174 3.52 2.74 18.61
C VAL A 174 3.51 2.71 20.13
N ASP A 175 4.27 1.76 20.66
CA ASP A 175 4.48 1.62 22.09
C ASP A 175 5.66 2.52 22.51
N LEU A 176 5.40 3.43 23.44
CA LEU A 176 6.32 4.43 23.93
C LEU A 176 6.66 4.08 25.38
N TYR A 177 7.95 3.96 25.68
CA TYR A 177 8.44 3.65 27.01
C TYR A 177 9.14 4.86 27.62
N PHE A 178 8.85 5.17 28.89
CA PHE A 178 9.35 6.36 29.58
C PHE A 178 9.99 5.98 30.90
N GLU A 179 11.31 6.09 31.04
CA GLU A 179 12.03 5.66 32.25
C GLU A 179 11.76 6.55 33.48
N ASP A 180 11.33 7.79 33.27
CA ASP A 180 11.21 8.84 34.29
C ASP A 180 9.77 9.05 34.81
N ARG A 181 8.81 8.21 34.39
CA ARG A 181 7.40 8.34 34.76
C ARG A 181 6.89 7.17 35.58
N ALA A 182 5.87 7.43 36.40
CA ALA A 182 5.24 6.42 37.25
C ALA A 182 4.67 5.24 36.44
N TYR A 183 4.14 5.53 35.25
CA TYR A 183 3.80 4.51 34.26
C TYR A 183 4.76 4.61 33.07
N HIS A 184 5.65 3.62 32.96
CA HIS A 184 6.72 3.60 31.96
C HIS A 184 6.24 3.29 30.53
N TYR A 185 4.95 3.49 30.21
CA TYR A 185 4.33 2.97 28.99
C TYR A 185 3.16 3.83 28.49
N SER A 186 3.10 4.11 27.19
CA SER A 186 1.94 4.67 26.48
C SER A 186 1.85 4.07 25.09
N ASN A 187 0.65 3.93 24.53
CA ASN A 187 0.46 3.44 23.16
C ASN A 187 -0.25 4.49 22.30
N VAL A 188 0.28 4.77 21.12
CA VAL A 188 -0.31 5.70 20.16
C VAL A 188 -0.68 4.95 18.89
N TYR A 189 -1.91 5.10 18.43
CA TYR A 189 -2.34 4.56 17.14
C TYR A 189 -2.20 5.60 16.04
N TYR A 190 -1.38 5.30 15.04
CA TYR A 190 -1.16 6.12 13.86
C TYR A 190 -1.88 5.51 12.64
N PRO A 191 -3.07 6.03 12.25
CA PRO A 191 -3.81 5.49 11.12
C PRO A 191 -3.12 5.82 9.80
N GLN A 192 -2.94 4.82 8.95
CA GLN A 192 -2.27 4.97 7.65
C GLN A 192 -3.22 4.78 6.48
N TYR A 193 -4.15 3.84 6.60
CA TYR A 193 -5.10 3.53 5.55
C TYR A 193 -6.49 3.31 6.15
N ALA A 194 -7.51 3.72 5.41
CA ALA A 194 -8.89 3.48 5.79
C ALA A 194 -9.72 3.07 4.57
N PHE A 195 -10.69 2.20 4.80
CA PHE A 195 -11.60 1.70 3.79
C PHE A 195 -13.04 1.90 4.26
N PHE A 196 -13.86 2.46 3.37
CA PHE A 196 -15.28 2.62 3.61
C PHE A 196 -16.09 2.10 2.42
N LYS A 197 -16.97 1.14 2.67
CA LYS A 197 -17.89 0.57 1.68
C LYS A 197 -19.32 0.61 2.22
N PRO A 198 -20.22 1.40 1.63
CA PRO A 198 -21.64 1.36 1.97
C PRO A 198 -22.26 -0.03 1.79
N ALA A 199 -23.39 -0.28 2.46
CA ALA A 199 -24.16 -1.50 2.25
C ALA A 199 -24.75 -1.55 0.84
N GLY A 200 -24.65 -2.70 0.17
CA GLY A 200 -25.15 -2.90 -1.20
C GLY A 200 -24.15 -2.52 -2.29
N GLU A 201 -23.07 -1.81 -1.95
CA GLU A 201 -22.02 -1.43 -2.90
C GLU A 201 -20.99 -2.55 -3.08
N LYS A 202 -20.58 -2.78 -4.33
CA LYS A 202 -19.50 -3.76 -4.64
C LYS A 202 -18.12 -3.22 -4.34
N HIS A 203 -17.95 -1.90 -4.33
CA HIS A 203 -16.65 -1.24 -4.18
C HIS A 203 -16.73 -0.17 -3.10
N GLY A 204 -15.68 -0.06 -2.30
CA GLY A 204 -15.52 1.00 -1.32
C GLY A 204 -14.45 2.03 -1.71
N VAL A 205 -14.46 3.14 -0.99
CA VAL A 205 -13.45 4.20 -1.03
C VAL A 205 -12.28 3.78 -0.15
N VAL A 206 -11.07 3.97 -0.66
CA VAL A 206 -9.84 3.83 0.11
C VAL A 206 -9.24 5.20 0.33
N MET A 207 -8.82 5.45 1.55
CA MET A 207 -8.19 6.68 2.02
C MET A 207 -6.77 6.35 2.46
N GLY A 208 -5.79 7.11 1.99
CA GLY A 208 -4.41 7.07 2.49
C GLY A 208 -4.20 8.10 3.61
N PRO A 209 -2.94 8.30 4.05
CA PRO A 209 -2.64 9.15 5.20
C PRO A 209 -3.15 10.59 5.03
N ALA A 210 -2.99 11.17 3.84
CA ALA A 210 -3.44 12.54 3.56
C ALA A 210 -4.96 12.67 3.61
N GLU A 211 -5.70 11.71 3.04
CA GLU A 211 -7.17 11.70 3.11
C GLU A 211 -7.65 11.53 4.56
N ILE A 212 -7.01 10.66 5.33
CA ILE A 212 -7.35 10.44 6.74
C ILE A 212 -7.09 11.69 7.56
N ILE A 213 -5.93 12.34 7.39
CA ILE A 213 -5.58 13.58 8.09
C ILE A 213 -6.62 14.65 7.77
N ARG A 214 -6.95 14.86 6.49
CA ARG A 214 -8.00 15.82 6.07
C ARG A 214 -9.36 15.47 6.66
N LEU A 215 -9.73 14.19 6.71
CA LEU A 215 -10.97 13.75 7.32
C LEU A 215 -11.02 14.06 8.82
N LEU A 216 -9.92 13.78 9.53
CA LEU A 216 -9.82 14.06 10.97
C LEU A 216 -9.74 15.57 11.26
N GLU A 217 -9.19 16.37 10.35
CA GLU A 217 -9.16 17.84 10.47
C GLU A 217 -10.51 18.49 10.16
N SER A 218 -11.26 17.95 9.18
CA SER A 218 -12.60 18.43 8.82
C SER A 218 -13.68 18.11 9.85
N HIS A 219 -13.41 17.20 10.77
CA HIS A 219 -14.24 16.92 11.93
C HIS A 219 -13.49 17.36 13.19
N PRO A 220 -13.41 18.68 13.47
CA PRO A 220 -12.85 19.14 14.72
C PRO A 220 -13.73 18.54 15.82
N THR A 221 -13.22 17.50 16.47
CA THR A 221 -13.76 17.03 17.74
C THR A 221 -13.89 18.26 18.63
N SER A 222 -15.11 18.52 19.10
CA SER A 222 -15.37 19.61 20.02
C SER A 222 -14.43 19.46 21.22
N ALA A 223 -13.46 20.36 21.33
CA ALA A 223 -12.39 20.38 22.34
C ALA A 223 -11.42 19.18 22.32
N ASP A 224 -10.13 19.50 22.33
CA ASP A 224 -9.01 18.64 22.71
C ASP A 224 -8.73 17.39 21.84
N ARG A 225 -8.08 17.62 20.68
CA ARG A 225 -6.98 16.72 20.33
C ARG A 225 -5.93 16.89 21.43
N LEU A 226 -5.96 16.01 22.43
CA LEU A 226 -4.99 16.00 23.51
C LEU A 226 -3.59 15.89 22.86
N SER A 227 -2.69 16.81 23.22
CA SER A 227 -1.27 16.62 22.92
C SER A 227 -0.83 15.30 23.55
N ILE A 228 0.26 14.72 23.05
CA ILE A 228 0.79 13.49 23.66
C ILE A 228 1.05 13.69 25.16
N ASP A 229 1.53 14.88 25.53
CA ASP A 229 1.73 15.28 26.93
C ASP A 229 0.41 15.24 27.72
N ARG A 230 -0.69 15.75 27.16
CA ARG A 230 -2.00 15.70 27.80
C ARG A 230 -2.62 14.32 27.87
N VAL A 231 -2.41 13.47 26.86
CA VAL A 231 -2.83 12.06 26.91
C VAL A 231 -2.10 11.36 28.05
N MET A 232 -0.81 11.65 28.22
CA MET A 232 -0.01 11.08 29.29
C MET A 232 -0.39 11.61 30.68
N GLU A 233 -0.61 12.92 30.82
CA GLU A 233 -1.11 13.54 32.07
C GLU A 233 -2.46 12.95 32.50
N SER A 234 -3.38 12.76 31.54
CA SER A 234 -4.71 12.18 31.83
C SER A 234 -4.62 10.72 32.31
N ASN A 235 -3.67 9.94 31.78
CA ASN A 235 -3.42 8.57 32.26
C ASN A 235 -2.84 8.58 33.68
N ASP A 236 -1.90 9.49 33.97
CA ASP A 236 -1.30 9.64 35.31
C ASP A 236 -2.36 10.04 36.37
N GLU A 237 -3.34 10.89 36.01
CA GLU A 237 -4.44 11.32 36.88
C GLU A 237 -5.47 10.20 37.16
N PHE A 238 -5.91 9.49 36.11
CA PHE A 238 -6.92 8.43 36.23
C PHE A 238 -6.45 7.26 37.12
N ASP A 239 -5.16 6.95 37.09
CA ASP A 239 -4.60 5.87 37.90
C ASP A 239 -4.36 6.26 39.37
N GLN A 240 -4.15 7.56 39.67
CA GLN A 240 -4.17 8.04 41.06
C GLN A 240 -5.56 7.88 41.68
N GLU A 241 -6.63 8.10 40.93
CA GLU A 241 -7.99 7.81 41.38
C GLU A 241 -8.22 6.33 41.67
N ILE A 242 -7.59 5.41 40.90
CA ILE A 242 -7.70 3.97 41.13
C ILE A 242 -6.85 3.50 42.33
N LEU A 243 -5.69 4.11 42.57
CA LEU A 243 -4.80 3.74 43.67
C LEU A 243 -5.24 4.29 45.04
N PHE A 244 -6.00 5.38 45.06
CA PHE A 244 -6.42 6.07 46.28
C PHE A 244 -7.95 6.18 46.46
N GLY A 245 -8.74 5.57 45.57
CA GLY A 245 -10.22 5.50 45.59
C GLY A 245 -10.79 4.22 46.16
#